data_AF-A0A4V6QLS4-F1
#
_entry.id   AF-A0A4V6QLS4-F1
#
_cell.length_a   1.000
_cell.length_b   1.000
_cell.length_c   1.000
_cell.angle_alpha   90.00
_cell.angle_beta   90.00
_cell.angle_gamma   90.00
#
_symmetry.space_group_name_H-M   'P 1'
#
loop_
_entity.id
_entity.type
_entity.pdbx_description
1 polymer ?
#
loop_
_entity_poly.entity_id
_entity_poly.type
_entity_poly.pdbx_seq_one_letter_code
_entity_poly.pdbx_strand_id
1 'polypeptide(L)'
;MNIEYIRKLSYRIILIGLLTLLYWVIIFITINVFGLRVFREKLTELFLISILGIFALIAGSFLLNIVTNLTIIADSVKGAKELSPGSGKSRIKYFLLFSLSLILLIGFLFLGNYLTINKKRKLLENDAAKLISEYHKEIELLAFYKFGRTYENKAAEILHVISRVNNEFPTVEIIHRINLESKNVLIAFDQNQDWEKDSNYKEADFIYTSSREEKDYINSVLDEHKELVPYFEADEGYYKLIYPVKIKDNILFLLLTDYQRYGKIGS
;
A
#
# COMPACT_ATOMS: atom_id res chain seq x y z
N MET A 1 -6.74 -38.27 -32.73
CA MET A 1 -7.47 -37.36 -31.83
C MET A 1 -8.68 -36.82 -32.59
N ASN A 2 -9.87 -36.78 -31.99
CA ASN A 2 -11.09 -36.34 -32.69
C ASN A 2 -11.01 -34.84 -33.02
N ILE A 3 -11.02 -34.48 -34.30
CA ILE A 3 -10.87 -33.08 -34.76
C ILE A 3 -11.98 -32.16 -34.22
N GLU A 4 -13.18 -32.70 -34.02
CA GLU A 4 -14.29 -31.95 -33.42
C GLU A 4 -14.05 -31.65 -31.95
N TYR A 5 -13.37 -32.54 -31.24
CA TYR A 5 -12.99 -32.33 -29.84
C TYR A 5 -11.97 -31.20 -29.73
N ILE A 6 -10.97 -31.18 -30.61
CA ILE A 6 -9.97 -30.10 -30.69
C ILE A 6 -10.67 -28.77 -30.95
N ARG A 7 -11.56 -28.70 -31.95
CA ARG A 7 -12.34 -27.50 -32.27
C ARG A 7 -13.11 -26.96 -31.05
N LYS A 8 -13.83 -27.84 -30.33
CA LYS A 8 -14.60 -27.48 -29.13
C LYS A 8 -13.70 -27.00 -27.99
N LEU A 9 -12.56 -27.66 -27.78
CA LEU A 9 -11.60 -27.28 -26.76
C LEU A 9 -10.97 -25.91 -27.07
N SER A 10 -10.51 -25.69 -28.30
CA SER A 10 -9.98 -24.41 -28.76
C SER A 10 -10.99 -23.27 -28.55
N TYR A 11 -12.26 -23.48 -28.89
CA TYR A 11 -13.32 -22.50 -28.64
C TYR A 11 -13.48 -22.18 -27.15
N ARG A 12 -13.44 -23.19 -26.27
CA ARG A 12 -13.52 -22.98 -24.82
C ARG A 12 -12.31 -22.21 -24.28
N ILE A 13 -11.10 -22.53 -24.74
CA ILE A 13 -9.88 -21.82 -24.31
C ILE A 13 -9.93 -20.35 -24.75
N ILE A 14 -10.39 -20.06 -25.97
CA ILE A 14 -10.58 -18.68 -26.43
C ILE A 14 -11.55 -17.93 -25.51
N LEU A 15 -12.72 -18.51 -25.23
CA LEU A 15 -13.74 -17.88 -24.38
C LEU A 15 -13.25 -17.66 -22.95
N ILE A 16 -12.60 -18.66 -22.35
CA ILE A 16 -11.99 -18.54 -21.02
C ILE A 16 -10.90 -17.48 -21.02
N GLY A 17 -10.03 -17.46 -22.03
CA GLY A 17 -8.96 -16.46 -22.15
C GLY A 17 -9.50 -15.04 -22.23
N LEU A 18 -10.52 -14.80 -23.05
CA LEU A 18 -11.19 -13.49 -23.16
C LEU A 18 -11.82 -13.08 -21.82
N LEU A 19 -12.49 -14.02 -21.13
CA LEU A 19 -13.08 -13.75 -19.83
C LEU A 19 -12.00 -13.42 -18.78
N THR A 20 -10.92 -14.18 -18.72
CA THR A 20 -9.78 -13.92 -17.83
C THR A 20 -9.15 -12.55 -18.11
N LEU A 21 -9.04 -12.14 -19.38
CA LEU A 21 -8.52 -10.82 -19.75
C LEU A 21 -9.44 -9.70 -19.25
N LEU A 22 -10.77 -9.87 -19.35
CA LEU A 22 -11.74 -8.94 -18.78
C LEU A 22 -11.58 -8.81 -17.25
N TYR A 23 -11.42 -9.92 -16.53
CA TYR A 23 -11.13 -9.89 -15.08
C TYR A 23 -9.85 -9.14 -14.78
N TRP A 24 -8.79 -9.39 -15.54
CA TRP A 24 -7.51 -8.69 -15.39
C TRP A 24 -7.63 -7.19 -15.55
N VAL A 25 -8.36 -6.73 -16.57
CA VAL A 25 -8.60 -5.28 -16.78
C VAL A 25 -9.33 -4.68 -15.59
N ILE A 26 -10.35 -5.36 -15.05
CA ILE A 26 -11.12 -4.87 -13.91
C ILE A 26 -10.25 -4.81 -12.65
N ILE A 27 -9.46 -5.85 -12.38
CA ILE A 27 -8.50 -5.88 -11.25
C ILE A 27 -7.53 -4.70 -11.38
N PHE A 28 -6.94 -4.53 -12.56
CA PHE A 28 -5.98 -3.47 -12.83
C PHE A 28 -6.58 -2.07 -12.64
N ILE A 29 -7.76 -1.80 -13.19
CA ILE A 29 -8.45 -0.51 -13.02
C ILE A 29 -8.78 -0.28 -11.54
N THR A 30 -9.35 -1.26 -10.85
CA THR A 30 -9.72 -1.15 -9.44
C THR A 30 -8.51 -0.76 -8.59
N ILE A 31 -7.38 -1.43 -8.82
CA ILE A 31 -6.18 -1.22 -8.02
C ILE A 31 -5.53 0.14 -8.28
N ASN A 32 -5.55 0.60 -9.53
CA ASN A 32 -5.02 1.91 -9.88
C ASN A 32 -5.93 3.06 -9.43
N VAL A 33 -7.23 2.97 -9.72
CA VAL A 33 -8.21 4.02 -9.39
C VAL A 33 -8.38 4.19 -7.88
N PHE A 34 -8.52 3.08 -7.14
CA PHE A 34 -8.70 3.14 -5.69
C PHE A 34 -7.39 3.10 -4.91
N GLY A 35 -6.24 3.10 -5.59
CA GLY A 35 -4.95 3.13 -4.94
C GLY A 35 -4.72 1.93 -4.00
N LEU A 36 -5.09 0.72 -4.40
CA LEU A 36 -4.90 -0.51 -3.60
C LEU A 36 -3.42 -0.94 -3.65
N ARG A 37 -2.59 -0.15 -2.98
CA ARG A 37 -1.14 -0.09 -3.13
C ARG A 37 -0.43 -1.40 -2.81
N VAL A 38 -0.95 -2.18 -1.86
CA VAL A 38 -0.44 -3.53 -1.49
C VAL A 38 -0.28 -4.44 -2.71
N PHE A 39 -1.15 -4.31 -3.71
CA PHE A 39 -1.14 -5.17 -4.89
C PHE A 39 -0.34 -4.60 -6.06
N ARG A 40 -0.05 -3.30 -6.08
CA ARG A 40 0.51 -2.60 -7.25
C ARG A 40 1.88 -3.12 -7.69
N GLU A 41 2.77 -3.39 -6.73
CA GLU A 41 4.14 -3.83 -7.01
C GLU A 41 4.16 -5.26 -7.59
N LYS A 42 3.53 -6.22 -6.91
CA LYS A 42 3.49 -7.61 -7.36
C LYS A 42 2.66 -7.80 -8.63
N LEU A 43 1.66 -6.94 -8.85
CA LEU A 43 0.84 -7.05 -10.04
C LEU A 43 1.54 -6.58 -11.29
N THR A 44 2.35 -5.53 -11.28
CA THR A 44 2.88 -4.99 -12.55
C THR A 44 3.72 -6.03 -13.32
N GLU A 45 4.56 -6.79 -12.62
CA GLU A 45 5.37 -7.87 -13.20
C GLU A 45 4.50 -9.07 -13.63
N LEU A 46 3.61 -9.53 -12.75
CA LEU A 46 2.69 -10.64 -13.04
C LEU A 46 1.70 -10.28 -14.16
N PHE A 47 1.34 -9.02 -14.29
CA PHE A 47 0.36 -8.49 -15.24
C PHE A 47 0.88 -8.63 -16.66
N LEU A 48 2.11 -8.17 -16.92
CA LEU A 48 2.68 -8.25 -18.26
C LEU A 48 2.87 -9.71 -18.69
N ILE A 49 3.40 -10.55 -17.80
CA ILE A 49 3.61 -11.98 -18.08
C ILE A 49 2.28 -12.70 -18.30
N SER A 50 1.28 -12.46 -17.44
CA SER A 50 -0.03 -13.11 -17.54
C SER A 50 -0.79 -12.68 -18.79
N ILE A 51 -0.77 -11.40 -19.16
CA ILE A 51 -1.39 -10.90 -20.39
C ILE A 51 -0.77 -11.53 -21.62
N LEU A 52 0.57 -11.54 -21.72
CA LEU A 52 1.27 -12.17 -22.84
C LEU A 52 0.94 -13.67 -22.92
N GLY A 53 0.91 -14.37 -21.78
CA GLY A 53 0.52 -15.77 -21.72
C GLY A 53 -0.92 -16.02 -22.19
N ILE A 54 -1.88 -15.18 -21.75
CA ILE A 54 -3.28 -15.24 -22.18
C ILE A 54 -3.40 -15.00 -23.68
N PHE A 55 -2.71 -13.99 -24.23
CA PHE A 55 -2.70 -13.72 -25.66
C PHE A 55 -2.12 -14.88 -26.47
N ALA A 56 -1.01 -15.48 -26.02
CA ALA A 56 -0.42 -16.64 -26.66
C ALA A 56 -1.40 -17.83 -26.70
N LEU A 57 -2.11 -18.09 -25.59
CA LEU A 57 -3.12 -19.15 -25.51
C LEU A 57 -4.33 -18.87 -26.42
N ILE A 58 -4.82 -17.63 -26.47
CA ILE A 58 -5.93 -17.23 -27.34
C ILE A 58 -5.50 -17.38 -28.81
N ALA A 59 -4.33 -16.85 -29.18
CA ALA A 59 -3.83 -16.89 -30.55
C ALA A 59 -3.60 -18.33 -31.03
N GLY A 60 -2.92 -19.16 -30.23
CA GLY A 60 -2.71 -20.57 -30.55
C GLY A 60 -4.02 -21.35 -30.67
N SER A 61 -4.96 -21.11 -29.76
CA SER A 61 -6.29 -21.74 -29.81
C SER A 61 -7.10 -21.26 -31.00
N PHE A 62 -6.99 -19.99 -31.37
CA PHE A 62 -7.66 -19.41 -32.54
C PHE A 62 -7.15 -20.01 -33.85
N LEU A 63 -5.83 -20.14 -34.00
CA LEU A 63 -5.22 -20.81 -35.15
C LEU A 63 -5.69 -22.26 -35.25
N LEU A 64 -5.66 -23.01 -34.14
CA LEU A 64 -6.19 -24.38 -34.10
C LEU A 64 -7.68 -24.43 -34.45
N ASN A 65 -8.48 -23.48 -33.99
CA ASN A 65 -9.90 -23.41 -34.31
C ASN A 65 -10.13 -23.19 -35.81
N ILE A 66 -9.37 -22.29 -36.45
CA ILE A 66 -9.43 -22.06 -37.90
C ILE A 66 -9.03 -23.31 -38.67
N VAL A 67 -7.85 -23.88 -38.36
CA VAL A 67 -7.32 -25.05 -39.08
C VAL A 67 -8.28 -26.22 -38.97
N THR A 68 -8.77 -26.53 -37.76
CA THR A 68 -9.73 -27.62 -37.56
C THR A 68 -11.06 -27.37 -38.28
N ASN A 69 -11.53 -26.13 -38.34
CA ASN A 69 -12.75 -25.81 -39.08
C ASN A 69 -12.55 -25.97 -40.60
N LEU A 70 -11.41 -25.56 -41.14
CA LEU A 70 -11.05 -25.77 -42.56
C LEU A 70 -10.93 -27.25 -42.90
N THR A 71 -10.28 -28.06 -42.06
CA THR A 71 -10.20 -29.52 -42.26
C THR A 71 -11.58 -30.16 -42.24
N ILE A 72 -12.44 -29.79 -41.28
CA ILE A 72 -13.83 -30.29 -41.24
C ILE A 72 -14.60 -29.89 -42.49
N ILE A 73 -14.44 -28.65 -42.99
CA ILE A 73 -15.09 -28.20 -44.24
C ILE A 73 -14.58 -29.01 -45.44
N ALA A 74 -13.26 -29.22 -45.56
CA ALA A 74 -12.66 -30.03 -46.60
C ALA A 74 -13.17 -31.49 -46.57
N ASP A 75 -13.36 -32.06 -45.38
CA ASP A 75 -13.90 -33.41 -45.18
C ASP A 75 -15.42 -33.47 -45.40
N SER A 76 -16.15 -32.38 -45.12
CA SER A 76 -17.62 -32.28 -45.17
C SER A 76 -18.20 -31.75 -46.49
N VAL A 77 -17.38 -31.64 -47.55
CA VAL A 77 -17.85 -31.43 -48.94
C VAL A 77 -18.82 -32.54 -49.41
N LYS A 78 -19.07 -33.58 -48.60
CA LYS A 78 -20.19 -34.53 -48.75
C LYS A 78 -21.14 -34.47 -47.54
N GLY A 79 -22.14 -33.60 -47.60
CA GLY A 79 -23.37 -33.72 -46.79
C GLY A 79 -23.71 -32.47 -45.98
N ALA A 80 -24.71 -31.72 -46.46
CA ALA A 80 -25.32 -30.62 -45.73
C ALA A 80 -26.03 -31.16 -44.47
N LYS A 81 -25.67 -30.63 -43.30
CA LYS A 81 -26.46 -30.75 -42.07
C LYS A 81 -27.12 -29.41 -41.78
N GLU A 82 -28.44 -29.42 -41.70
CA GLU A 82 -29.24 -28.29 -41.28
C GLU A 82 -28.94 -27.90 -39.83
N LEU A 83 -28.83 -26.59 -39.60
CA LEU A 83 -28.70 -25.98 -38.28
C LEU A 83 -30.07 -25.92 -37.61
N SER A 84 -30.26 -26.72 -36.55
CA SER A 84 -31.46 -26.63 -35.70
C SER A 84 -31.45 -25.33 -34.88
N PRO A 85 -32.57 -24.58 -34.78
CA PRO A 85 -32.64 -23.37 -33.97
C PRO A 85 -32.64 -23.75 -32.49
N GLY A 86 -31.56 -23.40 -31.79
CA GLY A 86 -31.43 -23.66 -30.35
C GLY A 86 -32.42 -22.82 -29.53
N SER A 87 -33.18 -23.50 -28.67
CA SER A 87 -34.13 -22.88 -27.73
C SER A 87 -33.42 -21.93 -26.76
N GLY A 88 -33.86 -20.66 -26.77
CA GLY A 88 -33.33 -19.59 -25.94
C GLY A 88 -33.64 -19.80 -24.45
N LYS A 89 -32.80 -20.57 -23.75
CA LYS A 89 -32.80 -20.54 -22.28
C LYS A 89 -32.34 -19.17 -21.81
N SER A 90 -33.10 -18.58 -20.88
CA SER A 90 -32.83 -17.27 -20.29
C SER A 90 -31.39 -17.19 -19.76
N ARG A 91 -30.54 -16.40 -20.44
CA ARG A 91 -29.12 -16.19 -20.10
C ARG A 91 -28.92 -15.35 -18.84
N ILE A 92 -30.00 -14.82 -18.25
CA ILE A 92 -29.99 -13.91 -17.10
C ILE A 92 -29.29 -14.49 -15.87
N LYS A 93 -29.42 -15.80 -15.61
CA LYS A 93 -28.76 -16.45 -14.46
C LYS A 93 -27.23 -16.35 -14.55
N TYR A 94 -26.67 -16.50 -15.76
CA TYR A 94 -25.22 -16.40 -15.96
C TYR A 94 -24.71 -14.96 -15.85
N PHE A 95 -25.49 -13.98 -16.31
CA PHE A 95 -25.17 -12.57 -16.12
C PHE A 95 -25.16 -12.18 -14.64
N LEU A 96 -26.14 -12.65 -13.86
CA LEU A 96 -26.19 -12.41 -12.41
C LEU A 96 -24.99 -13.03 -11.68
N LEU A 97 -24.66 -14.28 -12.00
CA LEU A 97 -23.47 -14.95 -11.44
C LEU A 97 -22.18 -14.20 -11.77
N PHE A 98 -22.01 -13.78 -13.02
CA PHE A 98 -20.85 -13.00 -13.45
C PHE A 98 -20.76 -11.63 -12.76
N SER A 99 -21.89 -10.95 -12.57
CA SER A 99 -21.92 -9.65 -11.88
C SER A 99 -21.56 -9.82 -10.40
N LEU A 100 -22.08 -10.87 -9.76
CA LEU A 100 -21.78 -11.17 -8.36
C LEU A 100 -20.30 -11.50 -8.15
N SER A 101 -19.68 -12.26 -9.05
CA SER A 101 -18.26 -12.59 -8.94
C SER A 101 -17.35 -11.36 -9.09
N LEU A 102 -17.74 -10.36 -9.89
CA LEU A 102 -17.00 -9.08 -9.96
C LEU A 102 -17.11 -8.28 -8.65
N ILE A 103 -18.30 -8.22 -8.05
CA ILE A 103 -18.50 -7.53 -6.77
C ILE A 103 -17.66 -8.20 -5.68
N LEU A 104 -17.68 -9.53 -5.62
CA LEU A 104 -16.88 -10.29 -4.65
C LEU A 104 -15.39 -10.05 -4.86
N LEU A 105 -14.91 -10.10 -6.10
CA LEU A 105 -13.52 -9.84 -6.43
C LEU A 105 -13.05 -8.47 -5.92
N ILE A 106 -13.82 -7.41 -6.23
CA ILE A 106 -13.52 -6.06 -5.76
C ILE A 106 -13.53 -6.02 -4.22
N GLY A 107 -14.53 -6.62 -3.58
CA GLY A 107 -14.61 -6.72 -2.13
C GLY A 107 -13.37 -7.38 -1.50
N PHE A 108 -12.88 -8.47 -2.09
CA PHE A 108 -11.66 -9.15 -1.64
C PHE A 108 -10.41 -8.29 -1.79
N LEU A 109 -10.29 -7.50 -2.87
CA LEU A 109 -9.17 -6.59 -3.06
C LEU A 109 -9.14 -5.50 -1.97
N PHE A 110 -10.29 -4.88 -1.70
CA PHE A 110 -10.39 -3.89 -0.62
C PHE A 110 -10.12 -4.50 0.75
N LEU A 111 -10.68 -5.68 1.03
CA LEU A 111 -10.47 -6.38 2.29
C LEU A 111 -8.98 -6.73 2.49
N GLY A 112 -8.33 -7.27 1.46
CA GLY A 112 -6.90 -7.60 1.51
C GLY A 112 -6.02 -6.37 1.76
N ASN A 113 -6.34 -5.24 1.10
CA ASN A 113 -5.64 -3.98 1.31
C ASN A 113 -5.84 -3.48 2.76
N TYR A 114 -7.07 -3.45 3.25
CA TYR A 114 -7.41 -3.03 4.61
C TYR A 114 -6.71 -3.88 5.67
N LEU A 115 -6.78 -5.21 5.55
CA LEU A 115 -6.14 -6.13 6.48
C LEU A 115 -4.61 -5.96 6.51
N THR A 116 -3.99 -5.72 5.35
CA THR A 116 -2.55 -5.53 5.25
C THR A 116 -2.11 -4.22 5.91
N ILE A 117 -2.79 -3.11 5.62
CA ILE A 117 -2.50 -1.80 6.25
C ILE A 117 -2.69 -1.89 7.76
N ASN A 118 -3.77 -2.52 8.22
CA ASN A 118 -4.04 -2.66 9.66
C ASN A 118 -3.01 -3.56 10.35
N LYS A 119 -2.52 -4.60 9.66
CA LYS A 119 -1.42 -5.43 10.17
C LYS A 119 -0.14 -4.63 10.33
N LYS A 120 0.24 -3.81 9.33
CA LYS A 120 1.42 -2.93 9.42
C LYS A 120 1.27 -1.90 10.52
N ARG A 121 0.10 -1.25 10.64
CA ARG A 121 -0.22 -0.33 11.74
C ARG A 121 0.03 -0.97 13.11
N LYS A 122 -0.58 -2.12 13.38
CA LYS A 122 -0.41 -2.83 14.67
C LYS A 122 1.04 -3.21 14.94
N LEU A 123 1.78 -3.60 13.91
CA LEU A 123 3.21 -3.90 14.04
C LEU A 123 3.98 -2.64 14.47
N LEU A 124 3.79 -1.52 13.77
CA LEU A 124 4.45 -0.26 14.10
C LEU A 124 4.03 0.27 15.49
N GLU A 125 2.76 0.20 15.85
CA GLU A 125 2.29 0.59 17.19
C GLU A 125 2.95 -0.25 18.29
N ASN A 126 3.04 -1.57 18.11
CA ASN A 126 3.68 -2.47 19.06
C ASN A 126 5.19 -2.21 19.17
N ASP A 127 5.86 -2.00 18.03
CA ASP A 127 7.29 -1.74 17.99
C ASP A 127 7.62 -0.38 18.60
N ALA A 128 6.78 0.64 18.39
CA ALA A 128 6.90 1.94 19.04
C ALA A 128 6.73 1.82 20.56
N ALA A 129 5.71 1.09 21.02
CA ALA A 129 5.48 0.86 22.44
C ALA A 129 6.67 0.12 23.09
N LYS A 130 7.23 -0.89 22.41
CA LYS A 130 8.42 -1.61 22.86
C LYS A 130 9.64 -0.70 22.94
N LEU A 131 9.89 0.09 21.90
CA LEU A 131 10.98 1.06 21.82
C LEU A 131 10.92 2.05 22.99
N ILE A 132 9.74 2.60 23.27
CA ILE A 132 9.55 3.53 24.39
C ILE A 132 9.82 2.86 25.74
N SER A 133 9.42 1.60 25.89
CA SER A 133 9.67 0.84 27.11
C SER A 133 11.14 0.48 27.30
N GLU A 134 11.85 0.15 26.22
CA GLU A 134 13.24 -0.31 26.25
C GLU A 134 14.21 0.87 26.45
N TYR A 135 13.93 2.01 25.81
CA TYR A 135 14.73 3.24 25.84
C TYR A 135 14.10 4.33 26.73
N HIS A 136 13.35 3.93 27.77
CA HIS A 136 12.58 4.86 28.59
C HIS A 136 13.45 5.98 29.20
N LYS A 137 14.64 5.62 29.69
CA LYS A 137 15.55 6.58 30.34
C LYS A 137 16.10 7.59 29.35
N GLU A 138 16.45 7.12 28.16
CA GLU A 138 16.97 7.92 27.07
C GLU A 138 15.89 8.90 26.58
N ILE A 139 14.67 8.41 26.34
CA ILE A 139 13.53 9.24 25.91
C ILE A 139 13.14 10.26 27.00
N GLU A 140 13.22 9.89 28.29
CA GLU A 140 12.97 10.83 29.39
C GLU A 140 13.92 12.05 29.33
N LEU A 141 15.17 11.87 28.89
CA LEU A 141 16.13 12.98 28.74
C LEU A 141 15.72 13.95 27.63
N LEU A 142 14.90 13.51 26.68
CA LEU A 142 14.39 14.32 25.58
C LEU A 142 13.05 15.00 25.89
N ALA A 143 12.33 14.55 26.93
CA ALA A 143 11.03 15.08 27.30
C ALA A 143 11.03 16.55 27.74
N PHE A 144 12.16 17.02 28.25
CA PHE A 144 12.33 18.39 28.74
C PHE A 144 13.12 19.21 27.71
N TYR A 145 12.42 19.60 26.64
CA TYR A 145 13.00 20.41 25.58
C TYR A 145 13.63 21.70 26.11
N LYS A 146 14.85 21.99 25.66
CA LYS A 146 15.52 23.27 25.84
C LYS A 146 16.39 23.55 24.61
N PHE A 147 16.07 24.60 23.87
CA PHE A 147 16.82 24.98 22.67
C PHE A 147 18.33 25.10 22.96
N GLY A 148 19.14 24.52 22.07
CA GLY A 148 20.59 24.62 22.10
C GLY A 148 21.31 23.31 21.78
N ARG A 149 22.57 23.46 21.35
CA ARG A 149 23.47 22.37 20.93
C ARG A 149 23.51 21.17 21.86
N THR A 150 23.46 21.39 23.18
CA THR A 150 23.52 20.28 24.15
C THR A 150 22.30 19.37 24.03
N TYR A 151 21.11 19.94 23.84
CA TYR A 151 19.89 19.15 23.66
C TYR A 151 19.89 18.48 22.29
N GLU A 152 20.18 19.23 21.23
CA GLU A 152 20.17 18.73 19.85
C GLU A 152 21.15 17.58 19.60
N ASN A 153 22.39 17.71 20.08
CA ASN A 153 23.37 16.62 20.03
C ASN A 153 22.84 15.35 20.70
N LYS A 154 22.23 15.52 21.87
CA LYS A 154 21.74 14.41 22.68
C LYS A 154 20.50 13.77 22.05
N ALA A 155 19.61 14.58 21.47
CA ALA A 155 18.48 14.12 20.68
C ALA A 155 18.97 13.31 19.48
N ALA A 156 19.88 13.85 18.68
CA ALA A 156 20.43 13.17 17.52
C ALA A 156 21.12 11.84 17.89
N GLU A 157 21.95 11.82 18.95
CA GLU A 157 22.62 10.60 19.43
C GLU A 157 21.62 9.51 19.84
N ILE A 158 20.62 9.87 20.66
CA ILE A 158 19.60 8.93 21.13
C ILE A 158 18.74 8.42 19.98
N LEU A 159 18.26 9.32 19.12
CA LEU A 159 17.44 8.97 17.96
C LEU A 159 18.22 8.12 16.95
N HIS A 160 19.51 8.37 16.79
CA HIS A 160 20.39 7.54 15.95
C HIS A 160 20.52 6.12 16.49
N VAL A 161 20.73 5.93 17.79
CA VAL A 161 20.76 4.58 18.38
C VAL A 161 19.41 3.88 18.18
N ILE A 162 18.32 4.58 18.46
CA ILE A 162 16.96 4.04 18.33
C ILE A 162 16.68 3.59 16.89
N SER A 163 17.01 4.41 15.89
CA SER A 163 16.78 4.07 14.47
C SER A 163 17.67 2.93 13.97
N ARG A 164 18.84 2.72 14.59
CA ARG A 164 19.77 1.63 14.24
C ARG A 164 19.43 0.30 14.87
N VAL A 165 18.76 0.29 16.02
CA VAL A 165 18.36 -0.95 16.70
C VAL A 165 17.04 -1.49 16.16
N ASN A 166 16.20 -0.63 15.58
CA ASN A 166 14.92 -1.03 15.01
C ASN A 166 14.85 -0.80 13.49
N ASN A 167 15.00 -1.88 12.72
CA ASN A 167 14.91 -1.84 11.25
C ASN A 167 13.51 -1.47 10.72
N GLU A 168 12.46 -1.53 11.55
CA GLU A 168 11.10 -1.12 11.14
C GLU A 168 10.92 0.41 11.15
N PHE A 169 11.85 1.16 11.77
CA PHE A 169 11.83 2.62 11.84
C PHE A 169 13.16 3.22 11.40
N PRO A 170 13.42 3.30 10.07
CA PRO A 170 14.65 3.88 9.56
C PRO A 170 14.78 5.37 9.86
N THR A 171 13.68 6.06 10.18
CA THR A 171 13.67 7.49 10.53
C THR A 171 12.82 7.70 11.77
N VAL A 172 13.43 8.37 12.75
CA VAL A 172 12.84 8.60 14.08
C VAL A 172 13.08 10.06 14.43
N GLU A 173 12.00 10.81 14.57
CA GLU A 173 12.05 12.21 14.98
C GLU A 173 11.31 12.38 16.30
N ILE A 174 11.70 13.40 17.06
CA ILE A 174 10.99 13.82 18.25
C ILE A 174 10.33 15.18 18.01
N ILE A 175 9.03 15.27 18.28
CA ILE A 175 8.23 16.48 18.10
C ILE A 175 7.87 17.07 19.47
N HIS A 176 8.13 18.36 19.61
CA HIS A 176 7.69 19.17 20.74
C HIS A 176 6.79 20.32 20.28
N ARG A 177 5.85 20.71 21.13
CA ARG A 177 5.16 21.99 21.01
C ARG A 177 5.91 23.04 21.83
N ILE A 178 6.25 24.15 21.21
CA ILE A 178 6.90 25.30 21.85
C ILE A 178 6.06 26.56 21.67
N ASN A 179 6.33 27.56 22.50
CA ASN A 179 5.82 28.91 22.30
C ASN A 179 6.92 29.77 21.69
N LEU A 180 6.80 30.08 20.41
CA LEU A 180 7.71 30.96 19.68
C LEU A 180 6.98 32.27 19.39
N GLU A 181 7.45 33.37 19.98
CA GLU A 181 6.87 34.72 19.79
C GLU A 181 5.34 34.78 20.02
N SER A 182 4.85 34.18 21.10
CA SER A 182 3.41 34.07 21.44
C SER A 182 2.58 33.18 20.51
N LYS A 183 3.23 32.39 19.62
CA LYS A 183 2.58 31.39 18.78
C LYS A 183 2.99 30.00 19.20
N ASN A 184 2.02 29.11 19.31
CA ASN A 184 2.28 27.70 19.52
C ASN A 184 2.68 27.06 18.19
N VAL A 185 3.91 26.58 18.10
CA VAL A 185 4.46 25.92 16.92
C VAL A 185 5.01 24.55 17.31
N LEU A 186 5.07 23.65 16.33
CA LEU A 186 5.68 22.35 16.50
C LEU A 186 7.11 22.43 15.98
N ILE A 187 8.03 21.81 16.70
CA ILE A 187 9.43 21.64 16.27
C ILE A 187 9.77 20.15 16.26
N ALA A 188 10.65 19.74 15.36
CA ALA A 188 11.12 18.37 15.25
C ALA A 188 12.65 18.31 15.28
N PHE A 189 13.19 17.29 15.94
CA PHE A 189 14.60 16.92 15.87
C PHE A 189 14.71 15.50 15.34
N ASP A 190 15.62 15.27 14.40
CA ASP A 190 15.85 13.98 13.78
C ASP A 190 17.19 13.36 14.23
N GLN A 191 17.52 12.20 13.68
CA GLN A 191 18.79 11.52 13.93
C GLN A 191 19.99 12.09 13.15
N ASN A 192 19.82 13.12 12.32
CA ASN A 192 20.88 13.64 11.47
C ASN A 192 21.58 14.83 12.13
N GLN A 193 22.92 14.80 12.09
CA GLN A 193 23.76 15.89 12.58
C GLN A 193 24.18 16.86 11.46
N ASP A 194 23.32 17.09 10.46
CA ASP A 194 23.64 17.96 9.32
C ASP A 194 23.83 19.45 9.71
N TRP A 195 23.52 19.80 10.96
CA TRP A 195 23.63 21.14 11.54
C TRP A 195 25.07 21.50 11.97
N GLU A 196 26.06 20.64 11.78
CA GLU A 196 27.49 20.98 12.00
C GLU A 196 28.04 22.03 11.02
N LYS A 197 27.34 22.33 9.91
CA LYS A 197 27.85 23.23 8.86
C LYS A 197 27.52 24.70 9.03
N ASP A 198 26.54 25.06 9.87
CA ASP A 198 26.19 26.46 10.10
C ASP A 198 26.06 26.76 11.59
N SER A 199 26.85 27.74 12.07
CA SER A 199 26.90 28.08 13.50
C SER A 199 25.77 29.02 13.95
N ASN A 200 24.94 29.47 13.02
CA ASN A 200 23.94 30.54 13.22
C ASN A 200 22.47 30.10 13.08
N TYR A 201 22.17 28.81 13.25
CA TYR A 201 20.78 28.35 13.20
C TYR A 201 19.94 28.90 14.37
N LYS A 202 18.64 29.03 14.13
CA LYS A 202 17.64 29.54 15.07
C LYS A 202 16.62 28.46 15.37
N GLU A 203 15.92 28.59 16.50
CA GLU A 203 14.83 27.67 16.90
C GLU A 203 13.73 27.56 15.82
N ALA A 204 13.52 28.62 15.03
CA ALA A 204 12.59 28.65 13.91
C ALA A 204 12.98 27.71 12.74
N ASP A 205 14.26 27.34 12.62
CA ASP A 205 14.74 26.44 11.54
C ASP A 205 14.31 24.98 11.79
N PHE A 206 13.88 24.66 13.01
CA PHE A 206 13.39 23.34 13.42
C PHE A 206 11.87 23.20 13.35
N ILE A 207 11.17 24.20 12.80
CA ILE A 207 9.70 24.16 12.72
C ILE A 207 9.26 22.95 11.89
N TYR A 208 8.51 22.07 12.56
CA TYR A 208 7.94 20.88 11.94
C TYR A 208 6.78 21.28 11.03
N THR A 209 6.98 21.07 9.73
CA THR A 209 5.92 21.27 8.74
C THR A 209 4.99 20.07 8.78
N SER A 210 3.81 20.29 9.37
CA SER A 210 2.76 19.27 9.52
C SER A 210 1.60 19.49 8.57
N SER A 211 0.91 18.41 8.22
CA SER A 211 -0.40 18.50 7.59
C SER A 211 -1.42 19.09 8.59
N ARG A 212 -2.57 19.54 8.07
CA ARG A 212 -3.66 20.02 8.94
C ARG A 212 -4.13 18.92 9.90
N GLU A 213 -4.22 17.69 9.42
CA GLU A 213 -4.70 16.53 10.20
C GLU A 213 -3.73 16.17 11.33
N GLU A 214 -2.43 16.18 11.05
CA GLU A 214 -1.37 15.96 12.06
C GLU A 214 -1.40 17.04 13.14
N LYS A 215 -1.51 18.30 12.72
CA LYS A 215 -1.58 19.44 13.64
C LYS A 215 -2.82 19.38 14.51
N ASP A 216 -3.98 19.08 13.92
CA ASP A 216 -5.24 18.94 14.65
C ASP A 216 -5.17 17.76 15.65
N TYR A 217 -4.59 16.64 15.25
CA TYR A 217 -4.33 15.49 16.13
C TYR A 217 -3.42 15.85 17.31
N ILE A 218 -2.22 16.39 17.05
CA ILE A 218 -1.24 16.74 18.10
C ILE A 218 -1.84 17.73 19.09
N ASN A 219 -2.51 18.77 18.61
CA ASN A 219 -3.15 19.75 19.50
C ASN A 219 -4.28 19.11 20.30
N SER A 220 -5.05 18.19 19.72
CA SER A 220 -6.12 17.50 20.47
C SER A 220 -5.58 16.60 21.59
N VAL A 221 -4.40 15.99 21.42
CA VAL A 221 -3.74 15.21 22.48
C VAL A 221 -3.23 16.14 23.59
N LEU A 222 -2.65 17.29 23.23
CA LEU A 222 -2.06 18.24 24.17
C LEU A 222 -3.12 19.06 24.94
N ASP A 223 -4.09 19.64 24.22
CA ASP A 223 -5.03 20.64 24.75
C ASP A 223 -6.33 20.00 25.29
N GLU A 224 -6.81 18.92 24.66
CA GLU A 224 -8.09 18.28 25.04
C GLU A 224 -7.91 17.07 25.96
N HIS A 225 -6.67 16.74 26.34
CA HIS A 225 -6.31 15.58 27.17
C HIS A 225 -6.96 14.27 26.69
N LYS A 226 -7.09 14.11 25.36
CA LYS A 226 -7.58 12.88 24.75
C LYS A 226 -6.67 11.70 25.08
N GLU A 227 -7.21 10.49 24.90
CA GLU A 227 -6.43 9.26 25.01
C GLU A 227 -5.17 9.33 24.14
N LEU A 228 -4.06 8.80 24.65
CA LEU A 228 -2.75 8.75 23.99
C LEU A 228 -2.74 7.71 22.86
N VAL A 229 -3.66 7.84 21.92
CA VAL A 229 -3.83 6.94 20.77
C VAL A 229 -2.90 7.42 19.65
N PRO A 230 -2.02 6.57 19.10
CA PRO A 230 -1.14 6.95 18.00
C PRO A 230 -1.91 7.39 16.75
N TYR A 231 -1.38 8.41 16.06
CA TYR A 231 -1.84 8.75 14.72
C TYR A 231 -1.05 7.94 13.69
N PHE A 232 -1.77 7.30 12.76
CA PHE A 232 -1.16 6.48 11.72
C PHE A 232 -1.65 6.90 10.35
N GLU A 233 -0.69 7.06 9.43
CA GLU A 233 -0.92 7.39 8.04
C GLU A 233 -0.11 6.45 7.15
N ALA A 234 -0.70 6.06 6.02
CA ALA A 234 -0.06 5.21 5.04
C ALA A 234 -0.30 5.78 3.64
N ASP A 235 0.73 6.40 3.06
CA ASP A 235 0.69 6.99 1.73
C ASP A 235 1.81 6.47 0.81
N GLU A 236 1.48 5.90 -0.34
CA GLU A 236 2.46 5.42 -1.35
C GLU A 236 3.64 4.56 -0.85
N GLY A 237 3.46 3.84 0.27
CA GLY A 237 4.51 3.05 0.92
C GLY A 237 5.38 3.81 1.90
N TYR A 238 5.13 5.10 2.04
CA TYR A 238 5.47 5.88 3.22
C TYR A 238 4.45 5.60 4.32
N TYR A 239 4.92 4.95 5.38
CA TYR A 239 4.19 4.75 6.61
C TYR A 239 4.66 5.78 7.62
N LYS A 240 3.71 6.45 8.26
CA LYS A 240 3.95 7.45 9.30
C LYS A 240 3.17 7.08 10.53
N LEU A 241 3.84 7.07 11.68
CA LEU A 241 3.24 6.86 12.98
C LEU A 241 3.69 7.99 13.91
N ILE A 242 2.76 8.79 14.41
CA ILE A 242 3.01 9.80 15.44
C ILE A 242 2.54 9.23 16.77
N TYR A 243 3.49 8.77 17.56
CA TYR A 243 3.25 8.09 18.83
C TYR A 243 3.39 9.08 19.99
N PRO A 244 2.32 9.34 20.77
CA PRO A 244 2.38 10.25 21.92
C PRO A 244 3.04 9.56 23.11
N VAL A 245 4.02 10.22 23.73
CA VAL A 245 4.76 9.71 24.87
C VAL A 245 4.60 10.66 26.05
N LYS A 246 3.99 10.18 27.13
CA LYS A 246 3.85 10.93 28.37
C LYS A 246 4.98 10.60 29.33
N ILE A 247 5.78 11.61 29.66
CA ILE A 247 6.85 11.54 30.65
C ILE A 247 6.52 12.57 31.75
N LYS A 248 6.15 12.10 32.94
CA LYS A 248 5.64 12.96 34.03
C LYS A 248 4.44 13.78 33.54
N ASP A 249 4.55 15.11 33.56
CA ASP A 249 3.51 16.05 33.11
C ASP A 249 3.73 16.54 31.67
N ASN A 250 4.81 16.12 31.01
CA ASN A 250 5.12 16.51 29.63
C ASN A 250 4.72 15.43 28.64
N ILE A 251 4.16 15.86 27.50
CA ILE A 251 3.88 15.01 26.35
C ILE A 251 4.79 15.44 25.22
N LEU A 252 5.54 14.49 24.68
CA LEU A 252 6.29 14.60 23.43
C LEU A 252 5.72 13.60 22.44
N PHE A 253 6.06 13.73 21.16
CA PHE A 253 5.66 12.75 20.15
C PHE A 253 6.89 12.17 19.48
N LEU A 254 6.90 10.85 19.31
CA LEU A 254 7.85 10.18 18.44
C LEU A 254 7.20 10.03 17.07
N LEU A 255 7.79 10.67 16.07
CA LEU A 255 7.44 10.49 14.68
C LEU A 255 8.31 9.38 14.11
N LEU A 256 7.68 8.29 13.72
CA LEU A 256 8.32 7.11 13.19
C LEU A 256 7.88 6.97 11.74
N THR A 257 8.84 6.94 10.82
CA THR A 257 8.52 6.81 9.39
C THR A 257 9.30 5.69 8.75
N ASP A 258 8.60 4.90 7.94
CA ASP A 258 9.15 3.82 7.12
C ASP A 258 8.77 4.10 5.67
N TYR A 259 9.77 4.16 4.78
CA TYR A 259 9.52 4.26 3.35
C TYR A 259 9.87 2.94 2.68
N GLN A 260 8.83 2.19 2.32
CA GLN A 260 8.93 1.02 1.48
C GLN A 260 8.70 1.46 0.04
N ARG A 261 9.78 1.44 -0.75
CA ARG A 261 9.71 1.75 -2.18
C ARG A 261 8.91 0.66 -2.90
N TYR A 262 7.59 0.80 -2.96
CA TYR A 262 6.76 -0.10 -3.74
C TYR A 262 6.94 0.21 -5.24
N GLY A 263 7.57 -0.72 -5.97
CA GLY A 263 7.51 -0.77 -7.43
C GLY A 263 8.44 0.18 -8.18
N LYS A 264 9.75 -0.05 -8.10
CA LYS A 264 10.64 0.27 -9.23
C LYS A 264 11.58 -0.89 -9.53
N ILE A 265 11.38 -1.50 -10.70
CA ILE A 265 12.42 -2.31 -11.35
C ILE A 265 13.62 -1.38 -11.60
N GLY A 266 14.79 -1.77 -11.09
CA GLY A 266 16.05 -1.04 -11.31
C GLY A 266 16.51 -0.14 -10.16
N SER A 267 16.30 -0.54 -8.90
CA SER A 267 17.13 -0.08 -7.78
C SER A 267 18.23 -1.09 -7.48
#